data_AF-A0A6V7J9M1-F1
#
_entry.id   AF-A0A6V7J9M1-F1
#
_cell.length_a   1.000
_cell.length_b   1.000
_cell.length_c   1.000
_cell.angle_alpha   90.00
_cell.angle_beta   90.00
_cell.angle_gamma   90.00
#
_symmetry.space_group_name_H-M   'P 1'
#
loop_
_entity.id
_entity.type
_entity.pdbx_description
1 polymer ?
#
loop_
_entity_poly.entity_id
_entity_poly.type
_entity_poly.pdbx_seq_one_letter_code
_entity_poly.pdbx_strand_id
1 'polypeptide(L)' 'CVECMACSDNVVRAGLTPKYKDVPTLIEMLTYKCEKGDMKRFQGVKLDNFAEVFKPPIKDFAVVKIE' A
#
# COMPACT_ATOMS: atom_id res chain seq x y z
N CYS A 1 -10.74 7.50 5.79
CA CYS A 1 -9.66 6.76 5.10
C CYS A 1 -8.73 7.79 4.50
N VAL A 2 -7.41 7.61 4.62
CA VAL A 2 -6.39 8.44 3.96
C VAL A 2 -5.51 7.50 3.15
N GLU A 3 -5.22 7.87 1.91
CA GLU A 3 -4.35 7.12 1.00
C GLU A 3 -3.15 7.99 0.65
N CYS A 4 -1.96 7.38 0.62
CA CYS A 4 -0.72 8.03 0.23
C CYS A 4 0.09 7.07 -0.63
N MET A 5 0.66 7.59 -1.71
CA MET A 5 1.38 6.82 -2.72
C MET A 5 2.50 7.67 -3.33
N ALA A 6 3.50 7.01 -3.92
CA ALA A 6 4.47 7.68 -4.78
C ALA A 6 3.75 8.30 -6.00
N CYS A 7 4.37 9.28 -6.65
CA CYS A 7 3.81 9.94 -7.83
C CYS A 7 3.80 9.01 -9.07
N SER A 8 2.89 8.04 -9.10
CA SER A 8 2.75 7.07 -10.20
C SER A 8 1.31 6.59 -10.32
N ASP A 9 0.72 6.78 -11.50
CA ASP A 9 -0.62 6.25 -11.83
C ASP A 9 -0.58 4.88 -12.53
N ASN A 10 0.59 4.22 -12.56
CA ASN A 10 0.74 2.91 -13.18
C ASN A 10 -0.03 1.83 -12.42
N VAL A 11 -0.96 1.17 -13.11
CA VAL A 11 -1.80 0.11 -12.53
C VAL A 11 -2.01 -1.03 -13.53
N VAL A 12 -1.69 -2.26 -13.11
CA VAL A 12 -2.08 -3.49 -13.81
C VAL A 12 -3.33 -4.06 -13.12
N ARG A 13 -4.42 -4.26 -13.88
CA ARG A 13 -5.75 -4.60 -13.32
C ARG A 13 -6.07 -6.08 -13.50
N ALA A 14 -6.68 -6.69 -12.47
CA ALA A 14 -7.08 -8.10 -12.47
C ALA A 14 -8.59 -8.36 -12.67
N GLY A 15 -9.48 -7.44 -12.28
CA GLY A 15 -10.93 -7.69 -12.31
C GLY A 15 -11.76 -6.54 -11.72
N LEU A 16 -13.06 -6.79 -11.51
CA LEU A 16 -14.05 -5.84 -10.97
C LEU A 16 -14.04 -4.47 -11.69
N THR A 17 -13.75 -4.48 -12.98
CA THR A 17 -13.59 -3.27 -13.77
C THR A 17 -13.91 -3.51 -15.25
N PRO A 18 -14.60 -2.56 -15.91
CA PRO A 18 -14.76 -2.58 -17.36
C PRO A 18 -13.50 -2.08 -18.09
N LYS A 19 -12.51 -1.51 -17.39
CA LYS A 19 -11.27 -0.98 -17.99
C LYS A 19 -10.35 -2.10 -18.51
N TYR A 20 -9.32 -1.69 -19.27
CA TYR A 20 -8.29 -2.58 -19.81
C TYR A 20 -7.57 -3.37 -18.72
N LYS A 21 -7.29 -4.64 -19.03
CA LYS A 21 -6.63 -5.63 -18.17
C LYS A 21 -5.49 -6.27 -18.96
N ASP A 22 -4.26 -5.94 -18.59
CA ASP A 22 -3.05 -6.53 -19.17
C ASP A 22 -2.74 -7.86 -18.46
N VAL A 23 -3.36 -8.94 -18.95
CA VAL A 23 -3.30 -10.26 -18.33
C VAL A 23 -1.90 -10.88 -18.36
N PRO A 24 -1.14 -10.85 -19.48
CA PRO A 24 0.22 -11.37 -19.51
C PRO A 24 1.13 -10.70 -18.46
N THR A 25 1.15 -9.36 -18.42
CA THR A 25 1.95 -8.61 -17.44
C THR A 25 1.54 -8.92 -16.00
N LEU A 26 0.24 -9.06 -15.75
CA LEU A 26 -0.28 -9.42 -14.43
C LEU A 26 0.25 -10.76 -13.94
N ILE A 27 0.24 -11.79 -14.79
CA ILE A 27 0.69 -13.14 -14.43
C ILE A 27 2.21 -13.15 -14.19
N GLU A 28 2.97 -12.39 -14.98
CA GLU A 28 4.43 -12.34 -14.86
C GLU A 28 4.90 -11.59 -13.60
N MET A 29 4.27 -10.47 -13.24
CA MET A 29 4.80 -9.56 -12.21
C MET A 29 4.47 -9.96 -10.76
N LEU A 30 3.52 -10.86 -10.54
CA LEU A 30 3.09 -11.24 -9.18
C LEU A 30 4.13 -12.11 -8.49
N THR A 31 4.33 -11.87 -7.18
CA THR A 31 5.28 -12.66 -6.38
C THR A 31 4.70 -13.98 -5.86
N TYR A 32 3.38 -14.19 -5.99
CA TYR A 32 2.63 -15.38 -5.52
C TYR A 32 2.90 -15.79 -4.05
N LYS A 33 3.28 -14.85 -3.19
CA LYS A 33 3.49 -15.07 -1.76
C LYS A 33 2.16 -15.09 -1.00
N CYS A 34 1.85 -16.21 -0.37
CA CYS A 34 0.67 -16.36 0.50
C CYS A 34 1.04 -16.01 1.95
N GLU A 35 0.37 -15.00 2.51
CA GLU A 35 0.56 -14.56 3.90
C GLU A 35 -0.80 -14.38 4.58
N LYS A 36 -0.82 -14.43 5.91
CA LYS A 36 -2.05 -14.19 6.68
C LYS A 36 -2.46 -12.73 6.56
N GLY A 37 -3.77 -12.46 6.50
CA GLY A 37 -4.31 -11.10 6.36
C GLY A 37 -3.82 -10.13 7.44
N ASP A 38 -3.68 -10.60 8.69
CA ASP A 38 -3.20 -9.77 9.80
C ASP A 38 -1.76 -9.27 9.62
N MET A 39 -0.92 -9.99 8.85
CA MET A 39 0.46 -9.56 8.55
C MET A 39 0.53 -8.36 7.60
N LYS A 40 -0.57 -8.02 6.93
CA LYS A 40 -0.65 -6.86 6.02
C LYS A 40 -0.98 -5.55 6.74
N ARG A 41 -1.32 -5.60 8.03
CA ARG A 41 -1.56 -4.40 8.84
C ARG A 41 -0.24 -3.77 9.24
N PHE A 42 0.06 -2.61 8.65
CA PHE A 42 1.19 -1.80 9.04
C PHE A 42 0.89 -1.09 10.37
N GLN A 43 1.76 -1.26 11.36
CA GLN A 43 1.57 -0.70 12.70
C GLN A 43 2.25 0.66 12.81
N GLY A 44 1.55 1.63 13.40
CA GLY A 44 2.11 2.93 13.74
C GLY A 44 3.02 2.85 14.96
N VAL A 45 3.93 3.80 15.08
CA VAL A 45 4.80 3.98 16.25
C VAL A 45 4.38 5.28 16.94
N LYS A 46 4.09 5.21 18.24
CA LYS A 46 3.80 6.42 19.02
C LYS A 46 5.04 7.30 19.09
N LEU A 47 4.92 8.56 18.66
CA LEU A 47 5.95 9.58 18.83
C LEU A 47 5.81 10.22 20.21
N ASP A 48 4.59 10.52 20.62
CA ASP A 48 4.23 11.06 21.93
C ASP A 48 2.76 10.72 22.28
N ASN A 49 2.18 11.43 23.25
CA ASN A 49 0.80 11.21 23.71
C ASN A 49 -0.27 11.66 22.71
N PHE A 50 0.10 12.47 21.72
CA PHE A 50 -0.80 13.10 20.75
C PHE A 50 -0.46 12.74 19.30
N ALA A 51 0.69 12.10 19.06
CA ALA A 51 1.17 11.80 17.72
C ALA A 51 1.59 10.33 17.54
N GLU A 52 1.16 9.75 16.42
CA GLU A 52 1.54 8.42 15.95
C GLU A 52 2.07 8.50 14.51
N VAL A 53 3.21 7.85 14.23
CA VAL A 53 3.84 7.86 12.91
C VAL A 53 3.71 6.51 12.21
N PHE A 54 3.34 6.56 10.95
CA PHE A 54 3.31 5.44 10.02
C PHE A 54 4.40 5.66 8.96
N LYS A 55 5.54 4.98 9.13
CA LYS A 55 6.73 5.12 8.27
C LYS A 55 7.05 3.80 7.55
N PRO A 56 6.46 3.53 6.37
CA PRO A 56 6.82 2.36 5.57
C PRO A 56 8.30 2.40 5.12
N PRO A 57 8.90 1.26 4.71
CA PRO A 57 10.31 1.17 4.30
C PRO A 57 10.54 1.72 2.87
N ILE A 58 10.11 2.95 2.63
CA ILE A 58 10.27 3.71 1.38
C ILE A 58 10.76 5.13 1.69
N LYS A 59 11.20 5.86 0.67
CA LYS A 59 11.76 7.21 0.83
C LYS A 59 10.74 8.32 0.56
N ASP A 60 9.67 7.97 -0.14
CA ASP A 60 8.73 8.91 -0.76
C ASP A 60 7.88 9.65 0.28
N PHE A 61 7.42 8.96 1.33
CA PHE A 61 6.52 9.55 2.33
C PHE A 61 6.49 8.82 3.68
N ALA A 62 5.96 9.51 4.68
CA ALA A 62 5.48 8.97 5.95
C ALA A 62 4.23 9.75 6.37
N VAL A 63 3.35 9.14 7.17
CA VAL A 63 2.11 9.77 7.64
C VAL A 63 2.16 9.92 9.15
N VAL A 64 1.88 11.12 9.66
CA VAL A 64 1.71 11.38 11.09
C VAL A 64 0.23 11.62 11.37
N LYS A 65 -0.33 10.82 12.28
CA LYS A 65 -1.67 11.02 12.83
C LYS A 65 -1.51 11.83 14.11
N ILE A 66 -2.19 12.98 14.17
CA ILE A 66 -2.25 13.85 15.36
C ILE A 66 -3.67 13.78 15.92
N GLU A 67 -3.79 13.65 17.24
CA GLU A 67 -5.07 13.68 17.98
C GLU A 67 -5.28 15.01 18.72
#